data_AF-A0A915VKK5-F1
#
_entry.id   AF-A0A915VKK5-F1
#
_cell.length_a   1.000
_cell.length_b   1.000
_cell.length_c   1.000
_cell.angle_alpha   90.00
_cell.angle_beta   90.00
_cell.angle_gamma   90.00
#
_symmetry.space_group_name_H-M   'P 1'
#
loop_
_entity.id
_entity.type
_entity.pdbx_description
1 polymer ?
#
loop_
_entity_poly.entity_id
_entity_poly.type
_entity_poly.pdbx_seq_one_letter_code
_entity_poly.pdbx_strand_id
1 'polypeptide(L)'
;MMKYILTFLIFLLFRVVLVAQGTPNIVLVGYIYESNNRGYINAVTVKITSSDQKHRFEVTTNRQGKFEVKIPITGGVYNIEAQKPAYKRAFTKITTKGRIANEGIFTKVEMSRLPGYILDMSLTDLVDPDNPGAPAYGVEGTRIEIYNNTLQEEIINIAKHPTHMIQCNLEQGNEYIFLIRKEGYYTKRMRANVNVNGCILCMEGFGTVTPSVTENLTKENTRGTLGANVKLKKMVLNEKMKMDNIYYDLGKATLRPEAYAPLDELAKMMYDNPQIVVELSAHTDCRGKAQTNLELSQRRANAVVNYIKSKVKLKPNQIEAKGYGETQPLNSCVDGVDCLEELHQQNRRTELTVIDILAEDPSKVRSLASMMQERNFDLILNANNEAYAESGAKTELYHRKTPSKPQTMELNYTGYKLQMLDKEGDLSTNHFMFYEFDQVFLDVLKERHYAFLIGDYKDYNEAQEVLKKYQKQFPRAKVVAYKDGVRVQE
;
A
#
# COMPACT_ATOMS: atom_id res chain seq x y z
N MET A 1 67.93 -78.07 -11.12
CA MET A 1 67.61 -78.75 -9.84
C MET A 1 66.59 -77.93 -9.10
N MET A 2 65.39 -78.50 -8.85
CA MET A 2 64.42 -78.19 -7.77
C MET A 2 63.94 -76.72 -7.61
N LYS A 3 62.66 -76.35 -7.54
CA LYS A 3 61.42 -77.06 -7.14
C LYS A 3 60.19 -76.23 -7.60
N TYR A 4 59.10 -76.95 -7.81
CA TYR A 4 57.71 -76.58 -8.07
C TYR A 4 57.11 -75.50 -7.13
N ILE A 5 56.07 -74.78 -7.58
CA ILE A 5 54.65 -74.99 -7.16
C ILE A 5 53.74 -73.91 -7.76
N LEU A 6 52.66 -74.40 -8.38
CA LEU A 6 51.45 -73.75 -8.87
C LEU A 6 50.53 -73.42 -7.69
N THR A 7 50.01 -72.18 -7.58
CA THR A 7 48.75 -71.93 -6.87
C THR A 7 48.04 -70.67 -7.37
N PHE A 8 46.83 -70.90 -7.89
CA PHE A 8 45.76 -69.95 -8.17
C PHE A 8 45.54 -68.97 -7.01
N LEU A 9 45.48 -67.65 -7.28
CA LEU A 9 44.92 -66.68 -6.34
C LEU A 9 43.62 -66.11 -6.91
N ILE A 10 42.52 -66.47 -6.25
CA ILE A 10 41.16 -65.99 -6.45
C ILE A 10 41.11 -64.49 -6.07
N PHE A 11 40.82 -63.61 -7.03
CA PHE A 11 40.51 -62.20 -6.76
C PHE A 11 39.07 -62.11 -6.25
N LEU A 12 38.89 -62.12 -4.93
CA LEU A 12 37.62 -61.79 -4.29
C LEU A 12 37.58 -60.29 -3.96
N LEU A 13 36.51 -59.64 -4.40
CA LEU A 13 36.16 -58.23 -4.21
C LEU A 13 36.24 -57.76 -2.74
N PHE A 14 36.80 -56.57 -2.52
CA PHE A 14 36.25 -55.61 -1.58
C PHE A 14 36.30 -54.21 -2.20
N ARG A 15 35.20 -53.81 -2.85
CA ARG A 15 34.91 -52.39 -3.04
C ARG A 15 34.61 -51.83 -1.66
N VAL A 16 35.53 -51.04 -1.11
CA VAL A 16 35.21 -50.16 0.01
C VAL A 16 34.18 -49.17 -0.50
N VAL A 17 32.90 -49.42 -0.20
CA VAL A 17 31.88 -48.39 -0.25
C VAL A 17 32.26 -47.40 0.83
N LEU A 18 32.83 -46.27 0.44
CA LEU A 18 32.87 -45.09 1.29
C LEU A 18 31.40 -44.72 1.53
N VAL A 19 30.83 -45.18 2.64
CA VAL A 19 29.60 -44.59 3.16
C VAL A 19 29.96 -43.14 3.43
N ALA A 20 29.45 -42.23 2.60
CA ALA A 20 29.49 -40.82 2.90
C ALA A 20 28.79 -40.62 4.24
N GLN A 21 29.57 -40.53 5.32
CA GLN A 21 29.02 -40.24 6.64
C GLN A 21 28.39 -38.86 6.54
N GLY A 22 27.06 -38.82 6.54
CA GLY A 22 26.33 -37.56 6.66
C GLY A 22 26.85 -36.83 7.88
N THR A 23 27.12 -35.53 7.74
CA THR A 23 27.59 -34.70 8.85
C THR A 23 26.65 -34.89 10.06
N PRO A 24 27.18 -35.19 11.26
CA PRO A 24 26.34 -35.43 12.42
C PRO A 24 25.51 -34.18 12.70
N ASN A 25 24.20 -34.37 12.89
CA ASN A 25 23.24 -33.28 13.09
C ASN A 25 22.62 -33.38 14.48
N ILE A 26 22.22 -32.24 15.03
CA ILE A 26 21.30 -32.15 16.16
C ILE A 26 19.89 -31.81 15.67
N VAL A 27 18.89 -32.06 16.51
CA VAL A 27 17.51 -31.62 16.28
C VAL A 27 17.27 -30.38 17.12
N LEU A 28 17.15 -29.22 16.48
CA LEU A 28 16.75 -27.98 17.15
C LEU A 28 15.22 -27.89 17.14
N VAL A 29 14.65 -27.86 18.34
CA VAL A 29 13.22 -27.60 18.57
C VAL A 29 13.11 -26.24 19.24
N GLY A 30 12.25 -25.36 18.73
CA GLY A 30 12.03 -24.06 19.35
C GLY A 30 10.57 -23.65 19.40
N TYR A 31 10.27 -22.78 20.36
CA TYR A 31 8.95 -22.17 20.54
C TYR A 31 9.05 -20.66 20.52
N ILE A 32 8.14 -20.02 19.78
CA ILE A 32 8.07 -18.56 19.69
C ILE A 32 6.79 -18.07 20.34
N TYR A 33 6.92 -17.11 21.24
CA TYR A 33 5.81 -16.57 22.03
C TYR A 33 5.88 -15.05 22.13
N GLU A 34 4.72 -14.43 22.38
CA GLU A 34 4.61 -12.98 22.52
C GLU A 34 4.97 -12.53 23.94
N SER A 35 5.67 -11.39 24.03
CA SER A 35 5.99 -10.73 25.30
C SER A 35 4.77 -10.60 26.22
N ASN A 36 5.03 -10.62 27.53
CA ASN A 36 3.99 -10.67 28.57
C ASN A 36 3.12 -11.93 28.53
N ASN A 37 3.68 -13.03 28.01
CA ASN A 37 3.05 -14.35 27.97
C ASN A 37 1.67 -14.38 27.30
N ARG A 38 1.50 -13.58 26.23
CA ARG A 38 0.24 -13.46 25.47
C ARG A 38 -0.05 -14.65 24.54
N GLY A 39 0.72 -15.73 24.68
CA GLY A 39 0.57 -16.96 23.91
C GLY A 39 1.63 -17.17 22.84
N TYR A 40 1.52 -18.29 22.14
CA TYR A 40 2.44 -18.69 21.07
C TYR A 40 2.12 -17.99 19.75
N ILE A 41 3.18 -17.70 18.99
CA ILE A 41 3.06 -16.99 17.72
C ILE A 41 3.24 -17.99 16.57
N ASN A 42 2.18 -18.19 15.79
CA ASN A 42 2.19 -19.04 14.60
C ASN A 42 2.79 -18.32 13.37
N ALA A 43 3.15 -19.08 12.34
CA ALA A 43 3.60 -18.55 11.05
C ALA A 43 4.77 -17.53 11.16
N VAL A 44 5.65 -17.71 12.14
CA VAL A 44 6.89 -16.92 12.28
C VAL A 44 7.96 -17.55 11.42
N THR A 45 8.62 -16.76 10.57
CA THR A 45 9.80 -17.19 9.82
C THR A 45 11.01 -17.17 10.73
N VAL A 46 11.72 -18.28 10.83
CA VAL A 46 12.89 -18.48 11.69
C VAL A 46 14.10 -18.77 10.82
N LYS A 47 15.03 -17.83 10.76
CA LYS A 47 16.29 -17.94 10.03
C LYS A 47 17.40 -18.36 10.99
N ILE A 48 18.12 -19.41 10.65
CA ILE A 48 19.16 -20.00 11.50
C ILE A 48 20.45 -20.03 10.70
N THR A 49 21.45 -19.28 11.16
CA THR A 49 22.70 -19.09 10.43
C THR A 49 23.89 -19.40 11.33
N SER A 50 24.80 -20.24 10.85
CA SER A 50 26.07 -20.48 11.56
C SER A 50 26.91 -19.20 11.60
N SER A 51 27.75 -19.05 12.63
CA SER A 51 28.57 -17.83 12.80
C SER A 51 29.57 -17.61 11.66
N ASP A 52 29.97 -18.67 10.95
CA ASP A 52 30.81 -18.61 9.74
C ASP A 52 29.99 -18.40 8.44
N GLN A 53 28.68 -18.24 8.57
CA GLN A 53 27.68 -18.08 7.50
C GLN A 53 27.57 -19.22 6.47
N LYS A 54 28.27 -20.35 6.66
CA LYS A 54 28.27 -21.48 5.72
C LYS A 54 26.98 -22.29 5.74
N HIS A 55 26.27 -22.30 6.87
CA HIS A 55 25.03 -23.05 7.04
C HIS A 55 23.89 -22.09 7.32
N ARG A 56 22.83 -22.17 6.50
CA ARG A 56 21.65 -21.32 6.59
C ARG A 56 20.40 -22.17 6.45
N PHE A 57 19.46 -22.02 7.37
CA PHE A 57 18.19 -22.70 7.37
C PHE A 57 17.07 -21.70 7.58
N GLU A 58 15.91 -21.97 6.99
CA GLU A 58 14.70 -21.19 7.17
C GLU A 58 13.53 -22.14 7.42
N VAL A 59 12.81 -21.93 8.52
CA VAL A 59 11.63 -22.72 8.90
C VAL A 59 10.53 -21.81 9.41
N THR A 60 9.29 -22.30 9.42
CA THR A 60 8.12 -21.54 9.88
C THR A 60 7.46 -22.21 11.08
N THR A 61 7.02 -21.43 12.06
CA THR A 61 6.31 -21.98 13.23
C THR A 61 4.90 -22.47 12.88
N ASN A 62 4.48 -23.56 13.54
CA ASN A 62 3.13 -24.10 13.44
C ASN A 62 2.11 -23.31 14.31
N ARG A 63 0.86 -23.78 14.40
CA ARG A 63 -0.21 -23.14 15.21
C ARG A 63 0.09 -23.01 16.70
N GLN A 64 1.01 -23.81 17.23
CA GLN A 64 1.47 -23.78 18.62
C GLN A 64 2.78 -23.00 18.79
N GLY A 65 3.20 -22.24 17.76
CA GLY A 65 4.46 -21.49 17.74
C GLY A 65 5.72 -22.36 17.74
N LYS A 66 5.58 -23.68 17.51
CA LYS A 66 6.71 -24.63 17.46
C LYS A 66 7.36 -24.62 16.09
N PHE A 67 8.69 -24.62 16.03
CA PHE A 67 9.48 -24.98 14.86
C PHE A 67 10.45 -26.10 15.20
N GLU A 68 10.87 -26.85 14.18
CA GLU A 68 11.81 -27.95 14.32
C GLU A 68 12.69 -28.05 13.07
N VAL A 69 14.00 -28.20 13.27
CA VAL A 69 14.97 -28.29 12.17
C VAL A 69 16.19 -29.11 12.57
N LYS A 70 16.75 -29.87 11.63
CA LYS A 70 18.02 -30.58 11.83
C LYS A 70 19.17 -29.70 11.37
N ILE A 71 20.14 -29.45 12.24
CA ILE A 71 21.31 -28.61 11.92
C ILE A 71 22.63 -29.35 12.20
N PRO A 72 23.68 -29.15 11.38
CA PRO A 72 24.98 -29.78 11.59
C PRO A 72 25.67 -29.38 12.89
N ILE A 73 26.39 -30.33 13.48
CA ILE A 73 27.29 -30.06 14.60
C ILE A 73 28.57 -29.47 14.04
N THR A 74 28.73 -28.15 14.18
CA THR A 74 29.93 -27.42 13.72
C THR A 74 30.90 -27.12 14.86
N GLY A 75 30.49 -27.37 16.10
CA GLY A 75 31.22 -26.94 17.30
C GLY A 75 31.13 -25.43 17.58
N GLY A 76 30.43 -24.68 16.72
CA GLY A 76 30.26 -23.24 16.79
C GLY A 76 28.86 -22.81 17.23
N VAL A 77 28.64 -21.49 17.14
CA VAL A 77 27.38 -20.82 17.48
C VAL A 77 26.50 -20.66 16.24
N TYR A 78 25.21 -20.94 16.39
CA TYR A 78 24.17 -20.58 15.43
C TYR A 78 23.38 -19.38 15.97
N ASN A 79 23.21 -18.38 15.11
CA ASN A 79 22.33 -17.26 15.34
C ASN A 79 20.94 -17.62 14.81
N ILE A 80 19.91 -17.41 15.63
CA ILE A 80 18.52 -17.65 15.30
C ILE A 80 17.84 -16.29 15.26
N GLU A 81 17.22 -15.97 14.14
CA GLU A 81 16.48 -14.74 13.89
C GLU A 81 15.02 -15.09 13.59
N ALA A 82 14.13 -14.65 14.47
CA ALA A 82 12.69 -14.77 14.29
C ALA A 82 12.11 -13.50 13.66
N GLN A 83 11.34 -13.66 12.59
CA GLN A 83 10.74 -12.59 11.80
C GLN A 83 9.25 -12.87 11.60
N LYS A 84 8.41 -11.91 11.96
CA LYS A 84 6.98 -11.91 11.63
C LYS A 84 6.51 -10.46 11.46
N PRO A 85 5.71 -10.14 10.43
CA PRO A 85 5.08 -8.83 10.32
C PRO A 85 4.35 -8.43 11.62
N ALA A 86 4.40 -7.14 11.97
CA ALA A 86 3.93 -6.58 13.24
C ALA A 86 4.67 -7.03 14.50
N TYR A 87 5.83 -7.66 14.41
CA TYR A 87 6.70 -7.92 15.55
C TYR A 87 8.11 -7.40 15.32
N LYS A 88 8.75 -6.92 16.38
CA LYS A 88 10.19 -6.66 16.39
C LYS A 88 10.88 -7.97 16.12
N ARG A 89 11.94 -7.93 15.30
CA ARG A 89 12.78 -9.10 15.10
C ARG A 89 13.35 -9.53 16.43
N ALA A 90 13.36 -10.83 16.67
CA ALA A 90 13.93 -11.39 17.88
C ALA A 90 15.11 -12.26 17.54
N PHE A 91 16.17 -12.15 18.33
CA PHE A 91 17.42 -12.84 18.12
C PHE A 91 17.74 -13.70 19.33
N THR A 92 18.18 -14.92 19.07
CA THR A 92 18.76 -15.78 20.09
C THR A 92 19.93 -16.57 19.50
N LYS A 93 20.72 -17.20 20.37
CA LYS A 93 21.90 -17.97 19.95
C LYS A 93 21.88 -19.33 20.61
N ILE A 94 22.34 -20.34 19.88
CA ILE A 94 22.58 -21.68 20.41
C ILE A 94 23.99 -22.12 20.05
N THR A 95 24.56 -23.01 20.86
CA THR A 95 25.88 -23.59 20.61
C THR A 95 25.76 -25.08 20.31
N THR A 96 26.52 -25.53 19.31
CA THR A 96 26.69 -26.97 19.01
C THR A 96 27.96 -27.54 19.63
N LYS A 97 28.74 -26.72 20.37
CA LYS A 97 29.95 -27.18 21.06
C LYS A 97 29.58 -28.23 22.12
N GLY A 98 30.23 -29.40 22.05
CA GLY A 98 30.03 -30.50 23.00
C GLY A 98 28.73 -31.28 22.82
N ARG A 99 28.01 -31.07 21.70
CA ARG A 99 26.75 -31.77 21.41
C ARG A 99 27.00 -33.05 20.64
N ILE A 100 26.09 -34.01 20.77
CA ILE A 100 26.17 -35.32 20.11
C ILE A 100 25.11 -35.48 19.02
N ALA A 101 25.34 -36.42 18.11
CA ALA A 101 24.42 -36.68 17.00
C ALA A 101 23.02 -37.07 17.50
N ASN A 102 22.00 -36.50 16.87
CA ASN A 102 20.57 -36.65 17.18
C ASN A 102 20.13 -36.13 18.56
N GLU A 103 20.99 -35.37 19.27
CA GLU A 103 20.59 -34.68 20.49
C GLU A 103 19.51 -33.62 20.18
N GLY A 104 18.48 -33.57 21.01
CA GLY A 104 17.44 -32.53 20.96
C GLY A 104 17.87 -31.29 21.73
N ILE A 105 17.95 -30.14 21.06
CA ILE A 105 18.17 -28.84 21.71
C ILE A 105 16.87 -28.05 21.70
N PHE A 106 16.53 -27.47 22.85
CA PHE A 106 15.36 -26.64 23.00
C PHE A 106 15.73 -25.16 23.10
N THR A 107 14.99 -24.31 22.41
CA THR A 107 15.10 -22.86 22.54
C THR A 107 13.73 -22.20 22.63
N LYS A 108 13.66 -21.05 23.31
CA LYS A 108 12.48 -20.21 23.34
C LYS A 108 12.86 -18.82 22.83
N VAL A 109 12.00 -18.24 21.99
CA VAL A 109 12.22 -16.91 21.43
C VAL A 109 11.01 -16.05 21.78
N GLU A 110 11.26 -15.01 22.56
CA GLU A 110 10.25 -13.99 22.87
C GLU A 110 10.24 -12.95 21.76
N MET A 111 9.06 -12.61 21.24
CA MET A 111 8.89 -11.50 20.31
C MET A 111 8.00 -10.42 20.91
N SER A 112 8.48 -9.18 20.88
CA SER A 112 7.65 -8.02 21.18
C SER A 112 6.93 -7.58 19.92
N ARG A 113 5.60 -7.54 19.96
CA ARG A 113 4.81 -7.00 18.85
C ARG A 113 5.22 -5.49 18.64
N LEU A 114 5.13 -4.94 17.43
CA LEU A 114 5.33 -3.50 17.11
C LEU A 114 4.08 -2.66 17.41
N PRO A 115 4.20 -1.40 17.88
CA PRO A 115 3.05 -0.50 18.03
C PRO A 115 2.23 -0.41 16.73
N GLY A 116 0.91 -0.40 16.84
CA GLY A 116 -0.01 -0.41 15.70
C GLY A 116 -1.15 -1.41 15.83
N TYR A 117 -1.95 -1.53 14.78
CA TYR A 117 -3.20 -2.27 14.80
C TYR A 117 -3.15 -3.48 13.86
N ILE A 118 -3.77 -4.58 14.27
CA ILE A 118 -4.22 -5.61 13.34
C ILE A 118 -5.60 -5.19 12.88
N LEU A 119 -5.84 -5.15 11.59
CA LEU A 119 -7.14 -4.90 11.00
C LEU A 119 -7.63 -6.20 10.35
N ASP A 120 -8.73 -6.72 10.89
CA ASP A 120 -9.49 -7.83 10.36
C ASP A 120 -10.67 -7.26 9.58
N MET A 121 -10.64 -7.43 8.27
CA MET A 121 -11.69 -6.97 7.36
C MET A 121 -12.53 -8.13 6.88
N SER A 122 -13.85 -7.98 6.92
CA SER A 122 -14.78 -8.78 6.13
C SER A 122 -15.24 -7.98 4.91
N LEU A 123 -15.25 -8.61 3.74
CA LEU A 123 -15.76 -8.03 2.50
C LEU A 123 -17.16 -8.56 2.23
N THR A 124 -18.16 -7.70 2.14
CA THR A 124 -19.54 -8.11 1.84
C THR A 124 -20.17 -7.29 0.73
N ASP A 125 -21.24 -7.81 0.14
CA ASP A 125 -22.11 -7.02 -0.72
C ASP A 125 -22.70 -5.83 0.05
N LEU A 126 -22.77 -4.67 -0.62
CA LEU A 126 -23.62 -3.58 -0.17
C LEU A 126 -25.07 -3.97 -0.41
N VAL A 127 -25.81 -4.21 0.68
CA VAL A 127 -27.26 -4.49 0.63
C VAL A 127 -27.99 -3.23 0.17
N ASP A 128 -28.94 -3.41 -0.73
CA ASP A 128 -29.83 -2.36 -1.22
C ASP A 128 -30.60 -1.73 -0.04
N PRO A 129 -30.49 -0.41 0.20
CA PRO A 129 -31.25 0.28 1.24
C PRO A 129 -32.76 0.08 1.12
N ASP A 130 -33.27 -0.10 -0.10
CA ASP A 130 -34.70 -0.31 -0.38
C ASP A 130 -35.16 -1.74 -0.05
N ASN A 131 -34.21 -2.66 0.19
CA ASN A 131 -34.47 -4.02 0.63
C ASN A 131 -33.53 -4.44 1.79
N PRO A 132 -33.72 -3.87 2.99
CA PRO A 132 -32.84 -4.09 4.14
C PRO A 132 -32.88 -5.52 4.69
N GLY A 133 -33.86 -6.34 4.27
CA GLY A 133 -33.99 -7.74 4.65
C GLY A 133 -33.14 -8.71 3.82
N ALA A 134 -32.50 -8.24 2.73
CA ALA A 134 -31.66 -9.10 1.91
C ALA A 134 -30.35 -9.48 2.63
N PRO A 135 -29.93 -10.76 2.58
CA PRO A 135 -28.69 -11.20 3.22
C PRO A 135 -27.46 -10.57 2.55
N ALA A 136 -26.52 -10.08 3.35
CA ALA A 136 -25.21 -9.64 2.88
C ALA A 136 -24.30 -10.87 2.70
N TYR A 137 -23.89 -11.15 1.47
CA TYR A 137 -22.98 -12.25 1.17
C TYR A 137 -21.53 -11.81 1.21
N GLY A 138 -20.64 -12.70 1.67
CA GLY A 138 -19.20 -12.50 1.62
C GLY A 138 -18.69 -12.47 0.18
N VAL A 139 -17.84 -11.49 -0.16
CA VAL A 139 -17.29 -11.34 -1.51
C VAL A 139 -15.90 -11.96 -1.57
N GLU A 140 -15.79 -13.09 -2.26
CA GLU A 140 -14.54 -13.83 -2.44
C GLU A 140 -13.89 -13.56 -3.81
N GLY A 141 -12.61 -13.94 -3.94
CA GLY A 141 -11.86 -13.78 -5.18
C GLY A 141 -11.63 -12.31 -5.53
N THR A 142 -11.42 -11.46 -4.53
CA THR A 142 -11.09 -10.04 -4.70
C THR A 142 -9.60 -9.85 -4.94
N ARG A 143 -9.24 -8.89 -5.79
CA ARG A 143 -7.87 -8.38 -5.85
C ARG A 143 -7.70 -7.34 -4.75
N ILE A 144 -6.65 -7.47 -3.95
CA ILE A 144 -6.40 -6.60 -2.79
C ILE A 144 -4.99 -6.06 -2.91
N GLU A 145 -4.89 -4.74 -2.87
CA GLU A 145 -3.64 -4.02 -2.92
C GLU A 145 -3.59 -3.07 -1.72
N ILE A 146 -2.52 -3.15 -0.92
CA ILE A 146 -2.31 -2.30 0.25
C ILE A 146 -0.92 -1.69 0.14
N TYR A 147 -0.88 -0.36 0.22
CA TYR A 147 0.32 0.44 0.04
C TYR A 147 0.56 1.30 1.27
N ASN A 148 1.78 1.25 1.83
CA ASN A 148 2.23 2.19 2.84
C ASN A 148 2.58 3.50 2.15
N ASN A 149 1.73 4.52 2.27
CA ASN A 149 1.98 5.82 1.67
C ASN A 149 3.10 6.59 2.38
N THR A 150 3.36 6.33 3.66
CA THR A 150 4.45 7.01 4.38
C THR A 150 5.82 6.44 4.01
N LEU A 151 5.93 5.12 3.95
CA LEU A 151 7.16 4.43 3.54
C LEU A 151 7.26 4.20 2.04
N GLN A 152 6.23 4.58 1.29
CA GLN A 152 6.16 4.49 -0.17
C GLN A 152 6.47 3.09 -0.72
N GLU A 153 5.86 2.08 -0.09
CA GLU A 153 6.08 0.68 -0.39
C GLU A 153 4.76 -0.11 -0.50
N GLU A 154 4.73 -1.09 -1.40
CA GLU A 154 3.63 -2.04 -1.51
C GLU A 154 3.79 -3.12 -0.44
N ILE A 155 2.76 -3.31 0.39
CA ILE A 155 2.76 -4.28 1.51
C ILE A 155 2.05 -5.56 1.09
N ILE A 156 0.91 -5.43 0.42
CA ILE A 156 0.07 -6.54 -0.03
C ILE A 156 -0.32 -6.28 -1.48
N ASN A 157 -0.20 -7.30 -2.32
CA ASN A 157 -0.68 -7.33 -3.70
C ASN A 157 -1.12 -8.75 -4.03
N ILE A 158 -2.39 -9.04 -3.75
CA ILE A 158 -2.99 -10.35 -3.95
C ILE A 158 -3.93 -10.23 -5.13
N ALA A 159 -3.61 -10.88 -6.24
CA ALA A 159 -4.42 -10.82 -7.46
C ALA A 159 -5.82 -11.42 -7.27
N LYS A 160 -5.95 -12.45 -6.42
CA LYS A 160 -7.23 -13.11 -6.12
C LYS A 160 -7.19 -13.75 -4.73
N HIS A 161 -7.88 -13.14 -3.78
CA HIS A 161 -7.93 -13.62 -2.41
C HIS A 161 -8.94 -14.78 -2.27
N PRO A 162 -8.57 -15.89 -1.61
CA PRO A 162 -9.41 -17.09 -1.57
C PRO A 162 -10.66 -16.93 -0.72
N THR A 163 -10.65 -16.00 0.26
CA THR A 163 -11.74 -15.78 1.21
C THR A 163 -12.19 -14.32 1.22
N HIS A 164 -13.35 -14.04 1.80
CA HIS A 164 -13.85 -12.69 2.02
C HIS A 164 -13.28 -12.02 3.28
N MET A 165 -12.51 -12.75 4.10
CA MET A 165 -11.82 -12.25 5.29
C MET A 165 -10.36 -11.95 4.99
N ILE A 166 -9.86 -10.80 5.43
CA ILE A 166 -8.48 -10.34 5.24
C ILE A 166 -7.95 -9.79 6.55
N GLN A 167 -6.72 -10.15 6.89
CA GLN A 167 -6.02 -9.59 8.03
C GLN A 167 -4.80 -8.82 7.54
N CYS A 168 -4.65 -7.57 7.98
CA CYS A 168 -3.47 -6.76 7.68
C CYS A 168 -2.94 -6.04 8.92
N ASN A 169 -1.64 -5.78 8.92
CA ASN A 169 -0.95 -5.09 10.00
C ASN A 169 -0.70 -3.64 9.63
N LEU A 170 -1.07 -2.72 10.53
CA LEU A 170 -0.93 -1.28 10.37
C LEU A 170 -0.03 -0.74 11.49
N GLU A 171 1.25 -0.60 11.20
CA GLU A 171 2.25 -0.01 12.08
C GLU A 171 1.99 1.49 12.32
N GLN A 172 2.33 1.96 13.52
CA GLN A 172 2.20 3.37 13.89
C GLN A 172 3.08 4.31 13.05
N GLY A 173 2.62 5.55 12.95
CA GLY A 173 3.22 6.64 12.21
C GLY A 173 2.92 6.61 10.70
N ASN A 174 2.23 5.59 10.19
CA ASN A 174 2.08 5.38 8.76
C ASN A 174 0.65 5.65 8.26
N GLU A 175 0.55 6.16 7.03
CA GLU A 175 -0.66 6.19 6.21
C GLU A 175 -0.68 4.98 5.27
N TYR A 176 -1.81 4.30 5.20
CA TYR A 176 -2.04 3.15 4.33
C TYR A 176 -3.16 3.44 3.35
N ILE A 177 -2.96 3.08 2.09
CA ILE A 177 -3.99 3.11 1.05
C ILE A 177 -4.35 1.68 0.68
N PHE A 178 -5.64 1.39 0.66
CA PHE A 178 -6.21 0.11 0.30
C PHE A 178 -6.94 0.28 -1.02
N LEU A 179 -6.78 -0.68 -1.91
CA LEU A 179 -7.52 -0.77 -3.16
C LEU A 179 -8.02 -2.21 -3.33
N ILE A 180 -9.35 -2.37 -3.22
CA ILE A 180 -10.02 -3.66 -3.35
C ILE A 180 -10.81 -3.65 -4.65
N ARG A 181 -10.54 -4.61 -5.52
CA ARG A 181 -11.14 -4.73 -6.85
C ARG A 181 -11.81 -6.08 -7.00
N LYS A 182 -12.97 -6.09 -7.64
CA LYS A 182 -13.72 -7.29 -7.99
C LYS A 182 -14.48 -7.02 -9.28
N GLU A 183 -14.40 -7.95 -10.23
CA GLU A 183 -15.19 -7.88 -11.46
C GLU A 183 -16.68 -7.73 -11.14
N GLY A 184 -17.34 -6.76 -11.78
CA GLY A 184 -18.74 -6.42 -11.53
C GLY A 184 -19.00 -5.51 -10.32
N TYR A 185 -17.96 -5.05 -9.61
CA TYR A 185 -18.08 -4.13 -8.47
C TYR A 185 -17.26 -2.86 -8.66
N TYR A 186 -17.75 -1.75 -8.14
CA TYR A 186 -16.95 -0.54 -8.03
C TYR A 186 -15.73 -0.81 -7.14
N THR A 187 -14.58 -0.37 -7.61
CA THR A 187 -13.32 -0.43 -6.87
C THR A 187 -13.46 0.32 -5.56
N LYS A 188 -13.14 -0.34 -4.46
CA LYS A 188 -13.20 0.22 -3.12
C LYS A 188 -11.82 0.72 -2.71
N ARG A 189 -11.65 2.04 -2.70
CA ARG A 189 -10.45 2.66 -2.12
C ARG A 189 -10.71 3.09 -0.68
N MET A 190 -9.79 2.76 0.23
CA MET A 190 -9.86 3.14 1.64
C MET A 190 -8.52 3.68 2.11
N ARG A 191 -8.51 4.44 3.20
CA ARG A 191 -7.30 5.02 3.79
C ARG A 191 -7.29 4.80 5.30
N ALA A 192 -6.16 4.37 5.84
CA ALA A 192 -5.95 4.28 7.29
C ALA A 192 -4.72 5.11 7.71
N ASN A 193 -4.89 6.04 8.64
CA ASN A 193 -3.80 6.80 9.27
C ASN A 193 -3.61 6.30 10.69
N VAL A 194 -2.41 5.82 11.04
CA VAL A 194 -2.13 5.28 12.37
C VAL A 194 -1.17 6.19 13.13
N ASN A 195 -1.65 6.90 14.14
CA ASN A 195 -0.86 7.85 14.93
C ASN A 195 -0.13 8.91 14.06
N VAL A 196 -0.85 9.45 13.08
CA VAL A 196 -0.35 10.48 12.15
C VAL A 196 -1.21 11.74 12.31
N ASN A 197 -0.58 12.91 12.35
CA ASN A 197 -1.26 14.21 12.45
C ASN A 197 -2.24 14.31 13.64
N GLY A 198 -1.87 13.75 14.79
CA GLY A 198 -2.72 13.74 16.00
C GLY A 198 -3.88 12.74 15.95
N CYS A 199 -4.04 11.99 14.85
CA CYS A 199 -5.04 10.94 14.78
C CYS A 199 -4.44 9.58 15.20
N ILE A 200 -4.87 9.07 16.36
CA ILE A 200 -4.46 7.74 16.88
C ILE A 200 -4.78 6.64 15.84
N LEU A 201 -5.99 6.68 15.27
CA LEU A 201 -6.39 5.86 14.14
C LEU A 201 -7.56 6.51 13.39
N CYS A 202 -7.35 6.90 12.14
CA CYS A 202 -8.40 7.42 11.26
C CYS A 202 -8.57 6.46 10.10
N MET A 203 -9.80 6.02 9.85
CA MET A 203 -10.13 5.11 8.75
C MET A 203 -11.21 5.71 7.87
N GLU A 204 -10.87 5.97 6.61
CA GLU A 204 -11.76 6.53 5.60
C GLU A 204 -12.17 5.42 4.62
N GLY A 205 -13.46 5.31 4.32
CA GLY A 205 -14.00 4.36 3.34
C GLY A 205 -14.26 2.95 3.86
N PHE A 206 -13.91 2.62 5.11
CA PHE A 206 -14.04 1.27 5.69
C PHE A 206 -15.47 0.84 6.06
N GLY A 207 -16.48 1.69 5.87
CA GLY A 207 -17.84 1.40 6.34
C GLY A 207 -17.94 1.49 7.86
N THR A 208 -18.74 0.62 8.47
CA THR A 208 -18.85 0.56 9.93
C THR A 208 -17.62 -0.15 10.50
N VAL A 209 -16.83 0.59 11.27
CA VAL A 209 -15.68 0.08 12.01
C VAL A 209 -16.11 -0.14 13.44
N THR A 210 -15.90 -1.34 13.97
CA THR A 210 -16.16 -1.65 15.37
C THR A 210 -14.91 -2.22 16.01
N PRO A 211 -14.55 -1.78 17.23
CA PRO A 211 -13.60 -2.53 18.05
C PRO A 211 -14.06 -3.99 18.09
N SER A 212 -13.16 -4.93 17.77
CA SER A 212 -13.51 -6.35 17.81
C SER A 212 -13.74 -6.80 19.25
N VAL A 213 -14.66 -7.75 19.46
CA VAL A 213 -15.08 -8.26 20.78
C VAL A 213 -13.90 -8.86 21.58
N THR A 214 -12.81 -9.23 20.90
CA THR A 214 -11.51 -9.38 21.55
C THR A 214 -10.89 -8.01 21.81
N GLU A 215 -11.30 -7.37 22.91
CA GLU A 215 -10.61 -6.20 23.45
C GLU A 215 -9.14 -6.57 23.68
N ASN A 216 -8.26 -6.03 22.83
CA ASN A 216 -6.82 -6.03 23.08
C ASN A 216 -6.23 -4.67 22.73
N LEU A 217 -7.02 -3.60 22.89
CA LEU A 217 -6.46 -2.26 22.94
C LEU A 217 -5.62 -2.16 24.22
N THR A 218 -4.35 -1.78 24.08
CA THR A 218 -3.54 -1.46 25.25
C THR A 218 -4.14 -0.25 25.98
N LYS A 219 -3.87 -0.11 27.28
CA LYS A 219 -4.35 1.03 28.10
C LYS A 219 -4.05 2.40 27.46
N GLU A 220 -3.01 2.47 26.64
CA GLU A 220 -2.55 3.67 25.95
C GLU A 220 -2.98 3.74 24.47
N ASN A 221 -3.84 2.84 24.01
CA ASN A 221 -4.24 2.70 22.60
C ASN A 221 -3.04 2.62 21.64
N THR A 222 -1.93 2.07 22.11
CA THR A 222 -0.74 1.90 21.28
C THR A 222 -0.88 0.71 20.33
N ARG A 223 -1.75 -0.24 20.65
CA ARG A 223 -1.82 -1.54 19.94
C ARG A 223 -3.22 -2.14 20.08
N GLY A 224 -3.70 -2.86 19.06
CA GLY A 224 -4.99 -3.55 19.13
C GLY A 224 -5.35 -4.40 17.92
N THR A 225 -6.56 -4.96 17.94
CA THR A 225 -7.18 -5.65 16.81
C THR A 225 -8.54 -5.00 16.52
N LEU A 226 -8.84 -4.77 15.26
CA LEU A 226 -10.03 -4.03 14.81
C LEU A 226 -10.77 -4.84 13.78
N GLY A 227 -12.10 -4.89 13.92
CA GLY A 227 -12.98 -5.47 12.92
C GLY A 227 -13.56 -4.38 12.03
N ALA A 228 -13.50 -4.56 10.71
CA ALA A 228 -14.18 -3.70 9.77
C ALA A 228 -15.02 -4.53 8.79
N ASN A 229 -16.27 -4.11 8.58
CA ASN A 229 -17.11 -4.68 7.54
C ASN A 229 -17.13 -3.74 6.32
N VAL A 230 -16.37 -4.12 5.30
CA VAL A 230 -16.18 -3.35 4.07
C VAL A 230 -17.21 -3.80 3.04
N LYS A 231 -18.21 -2.94 2.81
CA LYS A 231 -19.25 -3.15 1.81
C LYS A 231 -18.79 -2.76 0.41
N LEU A 232 -18.99 -3.66 -0.56
CA LEU A 232 -18.69 -3.47 -1.98
C LEU A 232 -19.98 -3.27 -2.78
N LYS A 233 -20.04 -2.20 -3.58
CA LYS A 233 -21.19 -1.87 -4.43
C LYS A 233 -21.03 -2.51 -5.81
N LYS A 234 -22.05 -3.26 -6.26
CA LYS A 234 -22.10 -3.80 -7.63
C LYS A 234 -22.29 -2.67 -8.63
N MET A 235 -21.67 -2.81 -9.80
CA MET A 235 -21.91 -1.92 -10.93
C MET A 235 -23.19 -2.37 -11.63
N VAL A 236 -24.10 -1.42 -11.90
CA VAL A 236 -25.36 -1.68 -12.60
C VAL A 236 -25.42 -0.78 -13.82
N LEU A 237 -25.66 -1.38 -14.99
CA LEU A 237 -25.83 -0.64 -16.23
C LEU A 237 -27.10 0.20 -16.18
N ASN A 238 -27.06 1.42 -16.70
CA ASN A 238 -28.11 2.43 -16.65
C ASN A 238 -28.49 2.89 -15.23
N GLU A 239 -27.66 2.59 -14.23
CA GLU A 239 -27.83 3.14 -12.89
C GLU A 239 -27.62 4.66 -12.93
N LYS A 240 -28.63 5.40 -12.50
CA LYS A 240 -28.57 6.86 -12.35
C LYS A 240 -28.21 7.22 -10.92
N MET A 241 -27.14 7.98 -10.76
CA MET A 241 -26.68 8.52 -9.49
C MET A 241 -26.83 10.04 -9.52
N LYS A 242 -27.66 10.57 -8.62
CA LYS A 242 -27.80 12.02 -8.46
C LYS A 242 -26.55 12.58 -7.79
N MET A 243 -26.02 13.66 -8.35
CA MET A 243 -24.90 14.37 -7.73
C MET A 243 -25.43 15.50 -6.86
N ASP A 244 -25.44 15.26 -5.56
CA ASP A 244 -25.79 16.29 -4.61
C ASP A 244 -24.71 17.36 -4.54
N ASN A 245 -25.12 18.59 -4.21
CA ASN A 245 -24.25 19.74 -3.99
C ASN A 245 -23.44 20.26 -5.18
N ILE A 246 -23.75 19.84 -6.42
CA ILE A 246 -23.25 20.52 -7.62
C ILE A 246 -24.17 21.72 -7.92
N TYR A 247 -23.92 22.82 -7.23
CA TYR A 247 -24.68 24.07 -7.41
C TYR A 247 -24.03 24.98 -8.45
N TYR A 248 -24.87 25.75 -9.14
CA TYR A 248 -24.48 26.76 -10.10
C TYR A 248 -25.20 28.07 -9.76
N ASP A 249 -24.53 29.21 -9.97
CA ASP A 249 -25.25 30.49 -9.97
C ASP A 249 -26.27 30.52 -11.12
N LEU A 250 -27.31 31.35 -10.97
CA LEU A 250 -28.30 31.59 -12.01
C LEU A 250 -27.62 32.02 -13.32
N GLY A 251 -27.94 31.32 -14.41
CA GLY A 251 -27.38 31.58 -15.75
C GLY A 251 -25.90 31.24 -15.94
N LYS A 252 -25.19 30.75 -14.91
CA LYS A 252 -23.77 30.41 -15.02
C LYS A 252 -23.52 28.90 -15.09
N ALA A 253 -22.41 28.55 -15.73
CA ALA A 253 -21.85 27.19 -15.76
C ALA A 253 -20.63 27.03 -14.84
N THR A 254 -20.19 28.10 -14.19
CA THR A 254 -19.06 28.08 -13.25
C THR A 254 -19.40 27.21 -12.04
N LEU A 255 -18.48 26.29 -11.71
CA LEU A 255 -18.59 25.45 -10.52
C LEU A 255 -18.33 26.29 -9.27
N ARG A 256 -19.20 26.15 -8.28
CA ARG A 256 -19.00 26.78 -6.96
C ARG A 256 -18.03 25.96 -6.09
N PRO A 257 -17.38 26.57 -5.09
CA PRO A 257 -16.44 25.87 -4.21
C PRO A 257 -17.00 24.61 -3.54
N GLU A 258 -18.30 24.62 -3.20
CA GLU A 258 -18.99 23.50 -2.56
C GLU A 258 -19.07 22.26 -3.47
N ALA A 259 -19.02 22.46 -4.80
CA ALA A 259 -19.05 21.37 -5.77
C ALA A 259 -17.69 20.64 -5.87
N TYR A 260 -16.60 21.22 -5.36
CA TYR A 260 -15.26 20.65 -5.56
C TYR A 260 -15.05 19.34 -4.83
N ALA A 261 -15.48 19.22 -3.57
CA ALA A 261 -15.34 17.99 -2.79
C ALA A 261 -16.05 16.77 -3.43
N PRO A 262 -17.36 16.83 -3.79
CA PRO A 262 -18.02 15.71 -4.45
C PRO A 262 -17.45 15.42 -5.84
N LEU A 263 -16.97 16.44 -6.56
CA LEU A 263 -16.31 16.24 -7.84
C LEU A 263 -14.93 15.59 -7.73
N ASP A 264 -14.17 15.87 -6.67
CA ASP A 264 -12.91 15.20 -6.39
C ASP A 264 -13.14 13.72 -6.05
N GLU A 265 -14.22 13.40 -5.33
CA GLU A 265 -14.64 12.01 -5.08
C GLU A 265 -15.06 11.29 -6.38
N LEU A 266 -15.84 11.94 -7.24
CA LEU A 266 -16.18 11.40 -8.55
C LEU A 266 -14.93 11.17 -9.40
N ALA A 267 -14.02 12.14 -9.46
CA ALA A 267 -12.79 12.02 -10.21
C ALA A 267 -11.97 10.81 -9.77
N LYS A 268 -11.85 10.62 -8.45
CA LYS A 268 -11.21 9.45 -7.86
C LYS A 268 -11.93 8.15 -8.21
N MET A 269 -13.26 8.12 -8.15
CA MET A 269 -14.05 6.95 -8.54
C MET A 269 -13.81 6.58 -10.01
N MET A 270 -13.82 7.56 -10.92
CA MET A 270 -13.55 7.35 -12.34
C MET A 270 -12.10 6.87 -12.59
N TYR A 271 -11.12 7.42 -11.87
CA TYR A 271 -9.72 6.99 -11.97
C TYR A 271 -9.51 5.57 -11.46
N ASP A 272 -10.21 5.19 -10.38
CA ASP A 272 -10.13 3.86 -9.77
C ASP A 272 -10.90 2.81 -10.59
N ASN A 273 -11.89 3.23 -11.39
CA ASN A 273 -12.72 2.37 -12.23
C ASN A 273 -12.53 2.66 -13.73
N PRO A 274 -11.37 2.33 -14.32
CA PRO A 274 -11.09 2.64 -15.72
C PRO A 274 -11.90 1.80 -16.73
N GLN A 275 -12.78 0.91 -16.26
CA GLN A 275 -13.67 0.06 -17.06
C GLN A 275 -15.07 0.66 -17.25
N ILE A 276 -15.50 1.60 -16.40
CA ILE A 276 -16.84 2.19 -16.53
C ILE A 276 -16.82 3.36 -17.51
N VAL A 277 -17.87 3.46 -18.31
CA VAL A 277 -18.18 4.64 -19.13
C VAL A 277 -19.44 5.28 -18.59
N VAL A 278 -19.40 6.59 -18.38
CA VAL A 278 -20.50 7.33 -17.76
C VAL A 278 -20.96 8.49 -18.62
N GLU A 279 -22.28 8.75 -18.60
CA GLU A 279 -22.87 10.00 -19.04
C GLU A 279 -22.99 10.93 -17.83
N LEU A 280 -22.35 12.10 -17.90
CA LEU A 280 -22.59 13.21 -16.99
C LEU A 280 -23.59 14.16 -17.64
N SER A 281 -24.81 14.14 -17.10
CA SER A 281 -25.92 14.92 -17.62
C SER A 281 -26.22 16.13 -16.72
N ALA A 282 -26.51 17.27 -17.33
CA ALA A 282 -26.96 18.46 -16.62
C ALA A 282 -28.35 18.89 -17.11
N HIS A 283 -29.13 19.41 -16.17
CA HIS A 283 -30.52 19.83 -16.38
C HIS A 283 -30.75 21.25 -15.85
N THR A 284 -31.73 21.95 -16.42
CA THR A 284 -32.19 23.26 -15.95
C THR A 284 -33.62 23.17 -15.41
N ASP A 285 -34.06 24.22 -14.72
CA ASP A 285 -35.50 24.42 -14.50
C ASP A 285 -36.17 24.95 -15.79
N CYS A 286 -37.49 25.06 -15.77
CA CYS A 286 -38.32 25.51 -16.88
C CYS A 286 -38.29 27.03 -17.11
N ARG A 287 -37.52 27.81 -16.33
CA ARG A 287 -37.52 29.27 -16.48
C ARG A 287 -36.53 29.67 -17.57
N GLY A 288 -37.01 30.45 -18.53
CA GLY A 288 -36.19 30.99 -19.61
C GLY A 288 -36.59 30.44 -20.97
N LYS A 289 -35.69 30.55 -21.96
CA LYS A 289 -35.93 30.01 -23.30
C LYS A 289 -35.33 28.60 -23.37
N ALA A 290 -36.09 27.63 -23.89
CA ALA A 290 -35.66 26.24 -24.08
C ALA A 290 -34.26 26.10 -24.70
N GLN A 291 -33.98 26.84 -25.78
CA GLN A 291 -32.67 26.82 -26.44
C GLN A 291 -31.54 27.31 -25.51
N THR A 292 -31.78 28.38 -24.76
CA THR A 292 -30.80 28.92 -23.80
C THR A 292 -30.57 27.95 -22.65
N ASN A 293 -31.62 27.27 -22.19
CA ASN A 293 -31.55 26.24 -21.15
C ASN A 293 -30.78 25.00 -21.62
N LEU A 294 -30.98 24.57 -22.86
CA LEU A 294 -30.21 23.50 -23.49
C LEU A 294 -28.71 23.85 -23.54
N GLU A 295 -28.36 25.01 -24.07
CA GLU A 295 -26.97 25.46 -24.13
C GLU A 295 -26.33 25.63 -22.74
N LEU A 296 -27.08 26.17 -21.77
CA LEU A 296 -26.62 26.34 -20.39
C LEU A 296 -26.32 24.99 -19.75
N SER A 297 -27.21 24.01 -19.91
CA SER A 297 -27.00 22.67 -19.39
C SER A 297 -25.78 22.00 -20.03
N GLN A 298 -25.59 22.13 -21.34
CA GLN A 298 -24.40 21.56 -22.00
C GLN A 298 -23.11 22.19 -21.49
N ARG A 299 -23.09 23.52 -21.30
CA ARG A 299 -21.93 24.20 -20.69
C ARG A 299 -21.64 23.70 -19.27
N ARG A 300 -22.69 23.43 -18.48
CA ARG A 300 -22.56 22.88 -17.10
C ARG A 300 -21.99 21.47 -17.10
N ALA A 301 -22.50 20.58 -17.95
CA ALA A 301 -21.97 19.23 -18.12
C ALA A 301 -20.49 19.30 -18.54
N ASN A 302 -20.15 20.12 -19.53
CA ASN A 302 -18.77 20.32 -19.99
C ASN A 302 -17.86 20.84 -18.87
N ALA A 303 -18.33 21.79 -18.05
CA ALA A 303 -17.56 22.32 -16.92
C ALA A 303 -17.21 21.23 -15.89
N VAL A 304 -18.17 20.36 -15.57
CA VAL A 304 -17.94 19.22 -14.67
C VAL A 304 -16.93 18.25 -15.26
N VAL A 305 -17.09 17.86 -16.52
CA VAL A 305 -16.16 16.93 -17.20
C VAL A 305 -14.75 17.52 -17.28
N ASN A 306 -14.62 18.80 -17.60
CA ASN A 306 -13.33 19.49 -17.64
C ASN A 306 -12.68 19.55 -16.27
N TYR A 307 -13.46 19.81 -15.21
CA TYR A 307 -12.96 19.78 -13.85
C TYR A 307 -12.40 18.40 -13.49
N ILE A 308 -13.15 17.32 -13.73
CA ILE A 308 -12.70 15.96 -13.44
C ILE A 308 -11.41 15.64 -14.20
N LYS A 309 -11.35 15.95 -15.50
CA LYS A 309 -10.16 15.76 -16.34
C LYS A 309 -8.95 16.58 -15.87
N SER A 310 -9.17 17.70 -15.19
CA SER A 310 -8.08 18.49 -14.60
C SER A 310 -7.50 17.86 -13.31
N LYS A 311 -8.27 16.99 -12.65
CA LYS A 311 -7.87 16.36 -11.38
C LYS A 311 -7.20 15.01 -11.57
N VAL A 312 -7.62 14.25 -12.58
CA VAL A 312 -7.12 12.88 -12.80
C VAL A 312 -6.96 12.58 -14.30
N LYS A 313 -6.02 11.68 -14.60
CA LYS A 313 -5.82 11.13 -15.94
C LYS A 313 -6.82 10.01 -16.21
N LEU A 314 -7.83 10.30 -17.04
CA LEU A 314 -8.87 9.35 -17.46
C LEU A 314 -8.51 8.64 -18.77
N LYS A 315 -9.14 7.49 -19.03
CA LYS A 315 -9.10 6.88 -20.36
C LYS A 315 -9.88 7.74 -21.37
N PRO A 316 -9.53 7.68 -22.67
CA PRO A 316 -10.32 8.32 -23.71
C PRO A 316 -11.78 7.88 -23.63
N ASN A 317 -12.71 8.83 -23.85
CA ASN A 317 -14.15 8.59 -23.93
C ASN A 317 -14.80 7.95 -22.69
N GLN A 318 -14.14 7.98 -21.53
CA GLN A 318 -14.69 7.42 -20.29
C GLN A 318 -15.87 8.23 -19.73
N ILE A 319 -15.99 9.50 -20.12
CA ILE A 319 -17.04 10.41 -19.69
C ILE A 319 -17.63 11.14 -20.90
N GLU A 320 -18.93 11.00 -21.09
CA GLU A 320 -19.74 11.78 -22.03
C GLU A 320 -20.43 12.93 -21.31
N ALA A 321 -20.36 14.15 -21.85
CA ALA A 321 -21.00 15.33 -21.27
C ALA A 321 -22.28 15.65 -22.05
N LYS A 322 -23.43 15.73 -21.37
CA LYS A 322 -24.72 15.97 -22.04
C LYS A 322 -25.59 17.00 -21.34
N GLY A 323 -26.02 18.01 -22.08
CA GLY A 323 -27.03 18.96 -21.64
C GLY A 323 -28.42 18.56 -22.12
N TYR A 324 -29.37 18.41 -21.20
CA TYR A 324 -30.78 18.14 -21.56
C TYR A 324 -31.69 19.37 -21.45
N GLY A 325 -31.17 20.50 -20.98
CA GLY A 325 -32.00 21.68 -20.66
C GLY A 325 -33.13 21.32 -19.70
N GLU A 326 -34.34 21.78 -20.02
CA GLU A 326 -35.56 21.52 -19.24
C GLU A 326 -36.36 20.30 -19.74
N THR A 327 -35.84 19.55 -20.71
CA THR A 327 -36.60 18.47 -21.39
C THR A 327 -36.87 17.23 -20.54
N GLN A 328 -36.21 17.10 -19.39
CA GLN A 328 -36.35 15.99 -18.45
C GLN A 328 -36.59 16.47 -17.01
N PRO A 329 -37.78 17.04 -16.72
CA PRO A 329 -38.13 17.48 -15.38
C PRO A 329 -38.35 16.29 -14.43
N LEU A 330 -38.00 16.43 -13.15
CA LEU A 330 -38.26 15.41 -12.12
C LEU A 330 -39.61 15.57 -11.44
N ASN A 331 -40.25 16.73 -11.62
CA ASN A 331 -41.50 17.10 -10.97
C ASN A 331 -42.40 17.81 -12.00
N SER A 332 -43.60 18.20 -11.56
CA SER A 332 -44.58 18.88 -12.42
C SER A 332 -44.25 20.35 -12.69
N CYS A 333 -43.05 20.83 -12.30
CA CYS A 333 -42.64 22.19 -12.55
C CYS A 333 -42.08 22.36 -13.97
N VAL A 334 -42.97 22.73 -14.88
CA VAL A 334 -42.74 22.91 -16.32
C VAL A 334 -43.24 24.28 -16.77
N ASP A 335 -43.06 24.62 -18.05
CA ASP A 335 -43.48 25.91 -18.61
C ASP A 335 -44.95 26.23 -18.31
N GLY A 336 -45.21 27.46 -17.84
CA GLY A 336 -46.55 27.96 -17.54
C GLY A 336 -47.14 27.51 -16.19
N VAL A 337 -46.41 26.71 -15.40
CA VAL A 337 -46.80 26.32 -14.04
C VAL A 337 -46.08 27.19 -13.02
N ASP A 338 -46.82 27.80 -12.08
CA ASP A 338 -46.22 28.51 -10.94
C ASP A 338 -45.75 27.48 -9.90
N CYS A 339 -44.48 27.57 -9.51
CA CYS A 339 -43.83 26.58 -8.65
C CYS A 339 -43.07 27.23 -7.51
N LEU A 340 -42.93 26.49 -6.41
CA LEU A 340 -42.00 26.83 -5.35
C LEU A 340 -40.55 26.73 -5.85
N GLU A 341 -39.67 27.60 -5.34
CA GLU A 341 -38.24 27.62 -5.71
C GLU A 341 -37.54 26.28 -5.44
N GLU A 342 -37.98 25.53 -4.43
CA GLU A 342 -37.47 24.19 -4.12
C GLU A 342 -37.68 23.20 -5.26
N LEU A 343 -38.83 23.25 -5.94
CA LEU A 343 -39.12 22.38 -7.09
C LEU A 343 -38.27 22.75 -8.30
N HIS A 344 -38.05 24.05 -8.54
CA HIS A 344 -37.10 24.49 -9.55
C HIS A 344 -35.67 24.02 -9.22
N GLN A 345 -35.26 24.10 -7.94
CA GLN A 345 -33.94 23.65 -7.50
C GLN A 345 -33.74 22.15 -7.68
N GLN A 346 -34.78 21.32 -7.53
CA GLN A 346 -34.71 19.89 -7.83
C GLN A 346 -34.42 19.61 -9.32
N ASN A 347 -34.98 20.41 -10.24
CA ASN A 347 -34.74 20.27 -11.68
C ASN A 347 -33.33 20.76 -12.09
N ARG A 348 -32.79 21.76 -11.38
CA ARG A 348 -31.40 22.22 -11.54
C ARG A 348 -30.41 21.25 -10.90
N ARG A 349 -30.09 20.18 -11.63
CA ARG A 349 -29.28 19.07 -11.12
C ARG A 349 -28.27 18.57 -12.15
N THR A 350 -27.34 17.79 -11.64
CA THR A 350 -26.40 16.99 -12.42
C THR A 350 -26.60 15.53 -12.05
N GLU A 351 -26.71 14.65 -13.05
CA GLU A 351 -26.79 13.20 -12.85
C GLU A 351 -25.56 12.54 -13.48
N LEU A 352 -25.22 11.37 -12.93
CA LEU A 352 -24.22 10.46 -13.46
C LEU A 352 -24.93 9.16 -13.82
N THR A 353 -24.83 8.71 -15.07
CA THR A 353 -25.42 7.44 -15.51
C THR A 353 -24.33 6.52 -16.02
N VAL A 354 -24.30 5.26 -15.56
CA VAL A 354 -23.40 4.25 -16.15
C VAL A 354 -23.98 3.79 -17.48
N ILE A 355 -23.31 4.14 -18.59
CA ILE A 355 -23.79 3.83 -19.94
C ILE A 355 -23.07 2.64 -20.58
N ASP A 356 -21.89 2.27 -20.05
CA ASP A 356 -21.19 1.05 -20.46
C ASP A 356 -20.26 0.54 -19.35
N ILE A 357 -20.00 -0.77 -19.36
CA ILE A 357 -19.04 -1.45 -18.48
C ILE A 357 -18.16 -2.33 -19.37
N LEU A 358 -16.97 -1.82 -19.68
CA LEU A 358 -16.03 -2.47 -20.57
C LEU A 358 -15.43 -3.70 -19.90
N ALA A 359 -15.24 -4.77 -20.67
CA ALA A 359 -14.47 -5.92 -20.20
C ALA A 359 -13.03 -5.49 -19.88
N GLU A 360 -12.61 -5.71 -18.64
CA GLU A 360 -11.30 -5.27 -18.17
C GLU A 360 -10.24 -6.33 -18.51
N ASP A 361 -9.17 -5.93 -19.18
CA ASP A 361 -7.99 -6.78 -19.39
C ASP A 361 -7.13 -6.71 -18.12
N PRO A 362 -7.04 -7.79 -17.31
CA PRO A 362 -6.34 -7.75 -16.02
C PRO A 362 -4.86 -7.38 -16.14
N SER A 363 -4.25 -7.60 -17.31
CA SER A 363 -2.86 -7.24 -17.59
C SER A 363 -2.63 -5.74 -17.81
N LYS A 364 -3.70 -4.99 -18.14
CA LYS A 364 -3.67 -3.54 -18.38
C LYS A 364 -4.19 -2.72 -17.21
N VAL A 365 -4.70 -3.37 -16.16
CA VAL A 365 -5.13 -2.69 -14.94
C VAL A 365 -3.89 -2.26 -14.16
N ARG A 366 -3.68 -0.95 -14.06
CA ARG A 366 -2.61 -0.35 -13.24
C ARG A 366 -2.72 -0.86 -11.79
N SER A 367 -1.60 -1.30 -11.23
CA SER A 367 -1.56 -1.64 -9.81
C SER A 367 -1.64 -0.40 -8.93
N LEU A 368 -2.04 -0.57 -7.67
CA LEU A 368 -2.00 0.52 -6.70
C LEU A 368 -0.60 1.12 -6.60
N ALA A 369 0.46 0.30 -6.52
CA ALA A 369 1.83 0.79 -6.49
C ALA A 369 2.17 1.66 -7.71
N SER A 370 1.78 1.25 -8.91
CA SER A 370 1.99 2.05 -10.14
C SER A 370 1.21 3.37 -10.10
N MET A 371 -0.03 3.37 -9.62
CA MET A 371 -0.84 4.59 -9.46
C MET A 371 -0.21 5.56 -8.45
N MET A 372 0.33 5.02 -7.34
CA MET A 372 1.01 5.83 -6.32
C MET A 372 2.33 6.40 -6.85
N GLN A 373 3.12 5.61 -7.60
CA GLN A 373 4.33 6.07 -8.27
C GLN A 373 4.06 7.20 -9.28
N GLU A 374 3.04 7.05 -10.12
CA GLU A 374 2.65 8.09 -11.08
C GLU A 374 2.26 9.40 -10.36
N ARG A 375 1.44 9.30 -9.31
CA ARG A 375 1.04 10.46 -8.50
C ARG A 375 2.25 11.13 -7.86
N ASN A 376 3.15 10.35 -7.30
CA ASN A 376 4.39 10.83 -6.69
C ASN A 376 5.26 11.60 -7.68
N PHE A 377 5.40 11.05 -8.89
CA PHE A 377 6.11 11.71 -9.98
C PHE A 377 5.45 13.04 -10.36
N ASP A 378 4.12 13.07 -10.52
CA ASP A 378 3.37 14.29 -10.81
C ASP A 378 3.54 15.35 -9.70
N LEU A 379 3.57 14.94 -8.42
CA LEU A 379 3.80 15.84 -7.29
C LEU A 379 5.19 16.47 -7.31
N ILE A 380 6.23 15.68 -7.58
CA ILE A 380 7.61 16.17 -7.69
C ILE A 380 7.74 17.11 -8.89
N LEU A 381 7.21 16.71 -10.05
CA LEU A 381 7.25 17.51 -11.26
C LEU A 381 6.57 18.86 -11.05
N ASN A 382 5.40 18.88 -10.39
CA ASN A 382 4.69 20.12 -10.07
C ASN A 382 5.47 20.98 -9.06
N ALA A 383 6.05 20.39 -8.01
CA ALA A 383 6.88 21.12 -7.06
C ALA A 383 8.12 21.76 -7.73
N ASN A 384 8.71 21.05 -8.71
CA ASN A 384 9.79 21.58 -9.51
C ASN A 384 9.30 22.67 -10.47
N ASN A 385 8.16 22.48 -11.15
CA ASN A 385 7.59 23.44 -12.08
C ASN A 385 7.08 24.73 -11.42
N GLU A 386 6.56 24.66 -10.19
CA GLU A 386 6.26 25.84 -9.36
C GLU A 386 7.53 26.65 -9.09
N ALA A 387 8.71 26.01 -8.99
CA ALA A 387 10.01 26.70 -8.95
C ALA A 387 10.52 27.16 -10.33
N TYR A 388 10.09 26.52 -11.44
CA TYR A 388 10.45 26.91 -12.82
C TYR A 388 9.61 28.05 -13.40
N ALA A 389 8.42 28.32 -12.85
CA ALA A 389 7.58 29.46 -13.25
C ALA A 389 8.28 30.82 -13.05
N GLU A 390 9.39 30.86 -12.31
CA GLU A 390 10.27 32.02 -12.13
C GLU A 390 11.47 32.06 -13.13
N SER A 391 11.75 31.00 -13.90
CA SER A 391 12.97 30.90 -14.74
C SER A 391 12.77 30.50 -16.21
N GLY A 392 11.56 30.20 -16.66
CA GLY A 392 11.20 30.23 -18.10
C GLY A 392 11.80 29.13 -19.00
N ALA A 393 12.10 27.93 -18.50
CA ALA A 393 12.61 26.80 -19.31
C ALA A 393 11.56 25.68 -19.52
N LYS A 394 11.59 25.03 -20.70
CA LYS A 394 10.66 23.98 -21.14
C LYS A 394 10.94 22.61 -20.50
N THR A 395 9.86 21.86 -20.26
CA THR A 395 9.85 20.51 -19.69
C THR A 395 10.29 19.45 -20.72
N GLU A 396 11.37 18.71 -20.44
CA GLU A 396 11.71 17.47 -21.15
C GLU A 396 11.04 16.26 -20.50
N LEU A 397 10.52 15.35 -21.33
CA LEU A 397 9.94 14.07 -20.94
C LEU A 397 11.04 13.16 -20.37
N TYR A 398 10.97 12.83 -19.07
CA TYR A 398 11.90 11.88 -18.46
C TYR A 398 11.63 10.44 -18.95
N HIS A 399 12.61 9.84 -19.64
CA HIS A 399 12.62 8.42 -19.97
C HIS A 399 13.03 7.55 -18.77
N ARG A 400 12.58 6.28 -18.76
CA ARG A 400 12.86 5.25 -17.75
C ARG A 400 14.35 5.23 -17.34
N LYS A 401 14.69 5.83 -16.20
CA LYS A 401 16.00 5.70 -15.57
C LYS A 401 16.18 4.30 -14.99
N THR A 402 17.41 3.78 -15.08
CA THR A 402 17.81 2.59 -14.34
C THR A 402 17.82 2.95 -12.85
N PRO A 403 17.22 2.12 -11.97
CA PRO A 403 17.17 2.45 -10.55
C PRO A 403 18.58 2.56 -9.96
N SER A 404 18.82 3.62 -9.20
CA SER A 404 20.04 3.84 -8.44
C SER A 404 20.18 2.79 -7.33
N LYS A 405 21.43 2.43 -7.02
CA LYS A 405 21.73 1.56 -5.87
C LYS A 405 22.15 2.43 -4.69
N PRO A 406 21.66 2.15 -3.47
CA PRO A 406 22.13 2.85 -2.27
C PRO A 406 23.65 2.78 -2.14
N GLN A 407 24.28 3.92 -1.87
CA GLN A 407 25.71 4.07 -1.64
C GLN A 407 25.98 4.34 -0.16
N THR A 408 27.07 3.84 0.39
CA THR A 408 27.48 4.18 1.76
C THR A 408 28.03 5.60 1.83
N MET A 409 27.89 6.26 2.99
CA MET A 409 28.47 7.58 3.22
C MET A 409 29.99 7.60 3.01
N GLU A 410 30.50 8.64 2.34
CA GLU A 410 31.95 8.84 2.20
C GLU A 410 32.58 9.27 3.52
N LEU A 411 33.74 8.70 3.87
CA LEU A 411 34.42 8.92 5.14
C LEU A 411 34.95 10.35 5.36
N ASN A 412 35.04 11.16 4.31
CA ASN A 412 35.51 12.55 4.37
C ASN A 412 34.39 13.57 4.09
N TYR A 413 33.13 13.12 3.98
CA TYR A 413 32.03 14.01 3.66
C TYR A 413 31.72 14.95 4.83
N THR A 414 31.70 16.25 4.55
CA THR A 414 31.26 17.28 5.50
C THR A 414 30.26 18.20 4.81
N GLY A 415 29.06 18.30 5.38
CA GLY A 415 27.94 19.02 4.76
C GLY A 415 26.59 18.55 5.28
N TYR A 416 25.56 18.74 4.48
CA TYR A 416 24.18 18.40 4.79
C TYR A 416 23.57 17.50 3.71
N LYS A 417 22.76 16.53 4.14
CA LYS A 417 21.96 15.67 3.27
C LYS A 417 20.50 15.71 3.69
N LEU A 418 19.60 15.36 2.78
CA LEU A 418 18.19 15.20 3.08
C LEU A 418 17.91 13.75 3.40
N GLN A 419 17.58 13.44 4.66
CA GLN A 419 17.01 12.16 5.03
C GLN A 419 15.57 12.13 4.54
N MET A 420 15.30 11.31 3.53
CA MET A 420 13.96 11.20 2.94
C MET A 420 13.09 10.25 3.75
N LEU A 421 13.70 9.18 4.27
CA LEU A 421 13.04 8.17 5.08
C LEU A 421 14.04 7.33 5.87
N ASP A 422 13.54 6.66 6.89
CA ASP A 422 14.26 5.68 7.68
C ASP A 422 13.35 4.51 8.07
N LYS A 423 13.92 3.31 8.19
CA LYS A 423 13.21 2.11 8.63
C LYS A 423 14.15 1.03 9.16
N GLU A 424 13.57 0.05 9.85
CA GLU A 424 14.25 -1.21 10.15
C GLU A 424 14.28 -2.10 8.89
N GLY A 425 15.49 -2.50 8.47
CA GLY A 425 15.75 -3.28 7.26
C GLY A 425 15.83 -2.46 5.96
N ASP A 426 16.07 -3.15 4.85
CA ASP A 426 16.23 -2.50 3.54
C ASP A 426 14.89 -2.05 2.93
N LEU A 427 14.97 -1.09 2.01
CA LEU A 427 13.86 -0.79 1.09
C LEU A 427 13.78 -1.86 0.00
N SER A 428 12.57 -2.07 -0.52
CA SER A 428 12.38 -2.87 -1.72
C SER A 428 13.24 -2.30 -2.86
N THR A 429 13.89 -3.16 -3.64
CA THR A 429 14.68 -2.73 -4.81
C THR A 429 13.83 -2.00 -5.86
N ASN A 430 12.51 -2.17 -5.82
CA ASN A 430 11.56 -1.49 -6.68
C ASN A 430 10.98 -0.21 -6.07
N HIS A 431 11.53 0.25 -4.94
CA HIS A 431 11.09 1.46 -4.28
C HIS A 431 11.33 2.69 -5.17
N PHE A 432 10.35 3.58 -5.23
CA PHE A 432 10.32 4.65 -6.23
C PHE A 432 11.51 5.61 -6.12
N MET A 433 12.05 5.85 -4.92
CA MET A 433 13.22 6.73 -4.73
C MET A 433 14.42 6.32 -5.57
N PHE A 434 14.60 5.02 -5.82
CA PHE A 434 15.71 4.54 -6.64
C PHE A 434 15.53 4.92 -8.11
N TYR A 435 14.30 5.10 -8.58
CA TYR A 435 14.02 5.55 -9.94
C TYR A 435 14.06 7.08 -10.07
N GLU A 436 13.72 7.78 -8.99
CA GLU A 436 13.64 9.23 -8.96
C GLU A 436 15.03 9.88 -8.79
N PHE A 437 15.80 9.41 -7.82
CA PHE A 437 17.05 10.05 -7.43
C PHE A 437 18.26 9.30 -7.99
N ASP A 438 19.11 10.03 -8.71
CA ASP A 438 20.33 9.48 -9.31
C ASP A 438 21.31 8.94 -8.27
N GLN A 439 21.35 9.57 -7.09
CA GLN A 439 22.18 9.18 -5.97
C GLN A 439 21.36 9.09 -4.69
N VAL A 440 21.29 7.88 -4.13
CA VAL A 440 20.72 7.61 -2.82
C VAL A 440 21.82 7.09 -1.91
N PHE A 441 21.99 7.70 -0.74
CA PHE A 441 22.96 7.29 0.26
C PHE A 441 22.28 6.55 1.41
N LEU A 442 23.02 5.64 2.04
CA LEU A 442 22.60 4.84 3.17
C LEU A 442 23.43 5.24 4.39
N ASP A 443 22.75 5.56 5.49
CA ASP A 443 23.34 5.79 6.81
C ASP A 443 22.75 4.81 7.82
N VAL A 444 23.60 4.25 8.68
CA VAL A 444 23.22 3.23 9.67
C VAL A 444 22.99 3.92 11.01
N LEU A 445 21.72 4.10 11.38
CA LEU A 445 21.36 4.79 12.62
C LEU A 445 21.64 3.92 13.85
N LYS A 446 21.20 2.66 13.77
CA LYS A 446 21.33 1.61 14.79
C LYS A 446 21.41 0.26 14.07
N GLU A 447 21.67 -0.84 14.81
CA GLU A 447 21.71 -2.18 14.21
C GLU A 447 20.48 -2.44 13.32
N ARG A 448 20.72 -2.50 12.00
CA ARG A 448 19.71 -2.73 10.96
C ARG A 448 18.59 -1.68 10.86
N HIS A 449 18.77 -0.48 11.42
CA HIS A 449 17.91 0.69 11.15
C HIS A 449 18.67 1.66 10.25
N TYR A 450 18.14 1.86 9.04
CA TYR A 450 18.81 2.63 8.00
C TYR A 450 18.06 3.91 7.70
N ALA A 451 18.80 4.99 7.47
CA ALA A 451 18.31 6.21 6.83
C ALA A 451 18.72 6.24 5.36
N PHE A 452 17.79 6.66 4.51
CA PHE A 452 17.98 6.81 3.08
C PHE A 452 18.00 8.30 2.75
N LEU A 453 19.13 8.74 2.21
CA LEU A 453 19.48 10.16 2.08
C LEU A 453 19.68 10.53 0.62
N ILE A 454 19.44 11.79 0.27
CA ILE A 454 19.72 12.34 -1.06
C ILE A 454 20.46 13.68 -0.96
N GLY A 455 21.07 14.04 -2.09
CA GLY A 455 21.71 15.33 -2.30
C GLY A 455 23.03 15.52 -1.55
N ASP A 456 23.70 16.62 -1.88
CA ASP A 456 24.99 17.02 -1.35
C ASP A 456 25.02 18.55 -1.17
N TYR A 457 24.72 19.03 0.04
CA TYR A 457 24.58 20.46 0.31
C TYR A 457 25.68 20.93 1.25
N LYS A 458 26.24 22.12 0.98
CA LYS A 458 27.23 22.75 1.85
C LYS A 458 26.59 23.69 2.87
N ASP A 459 25.42 24.23 2.55
CA ASP A 459 24.68 25.17 3.38
C ASP A 459 23.36 24.55 3.88
N TYR A 460 23.04 24.82 5.14
CA TYR A 460 21.82 24.30 5.77
C TYR A 460 20.55 24.92 5.20
N ASN A 461 20.55 26.22 4.90
CA ASN A 461 19.38 26.91 4.39
C ASN A 461 19.07 26.45 2.96
N GLU A 462 20.11 26.25 2.14
CA GLU A 462 19.97 25.61 0.83
C GLU A 462 19.30 24.23 0.94
N ALA A 463 19.80 23.37 1.83
CA ALA A 463 19.21 22.06 2.06
C ALA A 463 17.74 22.16 2.53
N GLN A 464 17.41 23.09 3.42
CA GLN A 464 16.05 23.33 3.90
C GLN A 464 15.11 23.82 2.79
N GLU A 465 15.55 24.73 1.92
CA GLU A 465 14.73 25.18 0.78
C GLU A 465 14.44 24.04 -0.19
N VAL A 466 15.42 23.16 -0.43
CA VAL A 466 15.19 21.98 -1.26
C VAL A 466 14.26 20.97 -0.56
N LEU A 467 14.42 20.75 0.75
CA LEU A 467 13.57 19.86 1.53
C LEU A 467 12.08 20.22 1.42
N LYS A 468 11.74 21.52 1.45
CA LYS A 468 10.35 22.00 1.32
C LYS A 468 9.65 21.46 0.07
N LYS A 469 10.38 21.26 -1.03
CA LYS A 469 9.84 20.71 -2.29
C LYS A 469 9.34 19.27 -2.13
N TYR A 470 9.96 18.51 -1.23
CA TYR A 470 9.70 17.08 -1.04
C TYR A 470 8.81 16.77 0.17
N GLN A 471 8.56 17.74 1.05
CA GLN A 471 7.84 17.52 2.31
C GLN A 471 6.42 16.95 2.13
N LYS A 472 5.74 17.29 1.02
CA LYS A 472 4.41 16.74 0.70
C LYS A 472 4.44 15.24 0.44
N GLN A 473 5.53 14.75 -0.15
CA GLN A 473 5.70 13.34 -0.54
C GLN A 473 6.38 12.52 0.55
N PHE A 474 7.33 13.15 1.25
CA PHE A 474 8.07 12.56 2.36
C PHE A 474 7.83 13.39 3.61
N PRO A 475 6.71 13.17 4.33
CA PRO A 475 6.35 14.00 5.47
C PRO A 475 7.36 13.95 6.61
N ARG A 476 8.14 12.87 6.70
CA ARG A 476 9.19 12.66 7.71
C ARG A 476 10.58 13.11 7.24
N ALA A 477 10.69 13.67 6.03
CA ALA A 477 11.98 14.07 5.54
C ALA A 477 12.55 15.22 6.37
N LYS A 478 13.87 15.20 6.57
CA LYS A 478 14.60 16.18 7.37
C LYS A 478 16.02 16.39 6.87
N VAL A 479 16.60 17.57 7.16
CA VAL A 479 18.01 17.85 6.90
C VAL A 479 18.86 17.21 8.00
N VAL A 480 19.96 16.56 7.61
CA VAL A 480 20.91 15.91 8.51
C VAL A 480 22.32 16.40 8.20
N ALA A 481 23.06 16.76 9.24
CA ALA A 481 24.44 17.23 9.12
C ALA A 481 25.45 16.10 9.29
N TYR A 482 26.51 16.15 8.50
CA TYR A 482 27.65 15.24 8.55
C TYR A 482 28.96 16.01 8.68
N LYS A 483 29.90 15.43 9.42
CA LYS A 483 31.28 15.89 9.54
C LYS A 483 32.20 14.68 9.47
N ASP A 484 33.15 14.70 8.54
CA ASP A 484 34.08 13.59 8.30
C ASP A 484 33.37 12.23 8.18
N GLY A 485 32.28 12.20 7.39
CA GLY A 485 31.45 11.02 7.16
C GLY A 485 30.57 10.60 8.34
N VAL A 486 30.65 11.30 9.48
CA VAL A 486 29.90 10.98 10.70
C VAL A 486 28.72 11.94 10.87
N ARG A 487 27.54 11.39 11.14
CA ARG A 487 26.33 12.16 11.44
C ARG A 487 26.51 12.94 12.75
N VAL A 488 26.28 14.26 12.73
CA VAL A 488 26.53 15.18 13.86
C VAL A 488 25.27 15.85 14.43
N GLN A 489 24.12 15.78 13.74
CA GLN A 489 22.87 16.45 14.18
C GLN A 489 21.64 15.59 13.86
N GLU A 490 20.65 15.57 14.76
CA GLU A 490 19.34 14.91 14.59
C GLU A 490 18.19 15.88 14.28
#